data_AF-A0A327UNC1-F1
#
_entry.id   AF-A0A327UNC1-F1
#
_cell.length_a   1.000
_cell.length_b   1.000
_cell.length_c   1.000
_cell.angle_alpha   90.00
_cell.angle_beta   90.00
_cell.angle_gamma   90.00
#
_symmetry.space_group_name_H-M   'P 1'
#
loop_
_entity.id
_entity.type
_entity.pdbx_description
1 polymer ?
#
loop_
_entity_poly.entity_id
_entity_poly.type
_entity_poly.pdbx_seq_one_letter_code
_entity_poly.pdbx_strand_id
1 'polypeptide(L)'
;MDADDDYARAGVRPSPLAPLPDHRHVNTPWWQELWRRHAHITTPLRARGLTCDIEFGLSAYIVRVPLPDDTILIISPPQEPATERPPGDPEGWIATREHPADASLFEVVYDSSPPSDDPGTPQRPEACHGGSAEPLIAAIDHRLTQLGLLPSTEPHTFDFTQNATASVPQPAQDPATAHDTGITAGRSGAQQPTTAAAACGEALLELTDQLNGSDSPIQAAALLRQVLDPDDGVLARLGDLFEAAAEKAKEAAEDDGFDLSHDLADAAVEVRRLGEDLQSAEARMRTLTPLAPPPRSPASPTRTPSLPPRSLPKAPPRHTR
;
A
#
# COMPACT_ATOMS: atom_id res chain seq x y z
N MET A 1 3.59 -63.08 -6.32
CA MET A 1 2.97 -62.45 -5.13
C MET A 1 3.69 -61.13 -5.02
N ASP A 2 3.24 -60.24 -5.88
CA ASP A 2 3.97 -59.05 -6.29
C ASP A 2 3.70 -57.92 -5.32
N ALA A 3 4.77 -57.15 -5.11
CA ALA A 3 4.75 -55.84 -4.54
C ALA A 3 3.86 -54.92 -5.40
N ASP A 4 2.99 -54.14 -4.75
CA ASP A 4 2.77 -52.77 -5.17
C ASP A 4 2.02 -51.96 -4.11
N ASP A 5 2.37 -50.68 -4.12
CA ASP A 5 1.66 -49.53 -3.55
C ASP A 5 1.91 -49.16 -2.08
N ASP A 6 3.20 -48.95 -1.86
CA ASP A 6 3.83 -47.83 -1.15
C ASP A 6 3.31 -46.44 -1.63
N TYR A 7 2.02 -46.15 -1.43
CA TYR A 7 1.37 -44.86 -1.76
C TYR A 7 0.80 -44.12 -0.53
N ALA A 8 1.32 -44.36 0.66
CA ALA A 8 1.05 -43.52 1.83
C ALA A 8 1.91 -42.25 1.79
N ARG A 9 1.74 -41.45 0.73
CA ARG A 9 2.38 -40.14 0.55
C ARG A 9 1.98 -39.24 1.72
N ALA A 10 2.99 -38.77 2.43
CA ALA A 10 2.96 -37.79 3.51
C ALA A 10 1.77 -36.82 3.42
N GLY A 11 0.81 -36.98 4.34
CA GLY A 11 -0.21 -36.00 4.59
C GLY A 11 0.40 -34.74 5.19
N VAL A 12 0.86 -33.83 4.33
CA VAL A 12 1.11 -32.44 4.71
C VAL A 12 -0.26 -31.87 5.10
N ARG A 13 -0.56 -31.86 6.40
CA ARG A 13 -1.69 -31.08 6.90
C ARG A 13 -1.41 -29.63 6.51
N PRO A 14 -2.35 -28.90 5.88
CA PRO A 14 -2.15 -27.49 5.61
C PRO A 14 -1.95 -26.80 6.95
N SER A 15 -0.75 -26.27 7.19
CA SER A 15 -0.52 -25.39 8.35
C SER A 15 -1.58 -24.29 8.32
N PRO A 16 -2.26 -24.02 9.44
CA PRO A 16 -3.22 -22.93 9.49
C PRO A 16 -2.48 -21.64 9.11
N LEU A 17 -2.95 -20.98 8.04
CA LEU A 17 -2.45 -19.66 7.68
C LEU A 17 -2.64 -18.73 8.89
N ALA A 18 -1.65 -17.88 9.17
CA ALA A 18 -1.78 -16.79 10.13
C ALA A 18 -3.09 -16.01 9.86
N PRO A 19 -3.74 -15.39 10.86
CA PRO A 19 -5.01 -14.69 10.65
C PRO A 19 -4.91 -13.58 9.58
N LEU A 20 -6.05 -13.17 9.05
CA LEU A 20 -6.13 -11.92 8.28
C LEU A 20 -5.81 -10.74 9.21
N PRO A 21 -5.31 -9.63 8.67
CA PRO A 21 -5.05 -8.45 9.46
C PRO A 21 -6.36 -7.91 10.07
N ASP A 22 -6.24 -7.37 11.28
CA ASP A 22 -7.38 -6.85 12.04
C ASP A 22 -7.47 -5.33 11.85
N HIS A 23 -8.21 -4.90 10.83
CA HIS A 23 -8.53 -3.50 10.64
C HIS A 23 -9.91 -3.32 10.00
N ARG A 24 -10.50 -2.13 10.19
CA ARG A 24 -11.87 -1.76 9.77
C ARG A 24 -12.19 -1.96 8.29
N HIS A 25 -11.18 -2.11 7.43
CA HIS A 25 -11.36 -2.27 5.98
C HIS A 25 -11.25 -3.71 5.49
N VAL A 26 -10.92 -4.69 6.34
CA VAL A 26 -10.72 -6.10 5.96
C VAL A 26 -11.92 -6.72 5.23
N ASN A 27 -13.13 -6.21 5.51
CA ASN A 27 -14.38 -6.68 4.92
C ASN A 27 -14.86 -5.86 3.70
N THR A 28 -14.11 -4.85 3.25
CA THR A 28 -14.52 -4.04 2.10
C THR A 28 -14.19 -4.77 0.79
N PRO A 29 -15.03 -4.65 -0.27
CA PRO A 29 -14.77 -5.29 -1.55
C PRO A 29 -13.44 -4.87 -2.21
N TRP A 30 -13.08 -3.59 -2.09
CA TRP A 30 -11.84 -3.07 -2.66
C TRP A 30 -10.60 -3.65 -1.99
N TRP A 31 -10.63 -3.81 -0.65
CA TRP A 31 -9.50 -4.35 0.09
C TRP A 31 -9.34 -5.85 -0.16
N GLN A 32 -10.46 -6.58 -0.26
CA GLN A 32 -10.42 -8.00 -0.63
C GLN A 32 -9.86 -8.23 -2.04
N GLU A 33 -10.18 -7.37 -3.00
CA GLU A 33 -9.61 -7.42 -4.35
C GLU A 33 -8.10 -7.09 -4.32
N LEU A 34 -7.70 -6.07 -3.56
CA LEU A 34 -6.30 -5.73 -3.34
C LEU A 34 -5.53 -6.90 -2.72
N TRP A 35 -6.10 -7.52 -1.69
CA TRP A 35 -5.55 -8.70 -1.02
C TRP A 35 -5.43 -9.88 -1.98
N ARG A 36 -6.45 -10.13 -2.81
CA ARG A 36 -6.43 -11.17 -3.84
C ARG A 36 -5.29 -10.96 -4.84
N ARG A 37 -5.01 -9.72 -5.23
CA ARG A 37 -3.87 -9.40 -6.12
C ARG A 37 -2.54 -9.68 -5.44
N HIS A 38 -2.40 -9.37 -4.15
CA HIS A 38 -1.18 -9.62 -3.37
C HIS A 38 -1.07 -11.05 -2.82
N ALA A 39 -2.01 -11.95 -3.15
CA ALA A 39 -2.06 -13.31 -2.60
C ALA A 39 -0.79 -14.12 -2.85
N HIS A 40 -0.06 -13.83 -3.93
CA HIS A 40 1.21 -14.45 -4.29
C HIS A 40 2.35 -14.10 -3.31
N ILE A 41 2.20 -13.07 -2.48
CA ILE A 41 3.12 -12.68 -1.39
C ILE A 41 2.49 -12.95 -0.02
N THR A 42 1.23 -12.54 0.19
CA THR A 42 0.59 -12.63 1.51
C THR A 42 0.34 -14.09 1.92
N THR A 43 -0.02 -14.97 0.99
CA THR A 43 -0.26 -16.40 1.28
C THR A 43 1.00 -17.12 1.76
N PRO A 44 2.16 -17.06 1.06
CA PRO A 44 3.36 -17.71 1.55
C PRO A 44 3.84 -17.15 2.90
N LEU A 45 3.76 -15.84 3.15
CA LEU A 45 4.13 -15.28 4.44
C LEU A 45 3.24 -15.81 5.57
N ARG A 46 1.92 -15.83 5.36
CA ARG A 46 0.96 -16.36 6.35
C ARG A 46 1.11 -17.85 6.59
N ALA A 47 1.54 -18.61 5.59
CA ALA A 47 1.86 -20.04 5.76
C ALA A 47 3.02 -20.31 6.73
N ARG A 48 3.83 -19.28 7.03
CA ARG A 48 4.93 -19.31 8.01
C ARG A 48 4.51 -18.78 9.38
N GLY A 49 3.22 -18.51 9.59
CA GLY A 49 2.72 -17.94 10.84
C GLY A 49 2.92 -16.42 10.96
N LEU A 50 3.39 -15.75 9.90
CA LEU A 50 3.59 -14.30 9.90
C LEU A 50 2.27 -13.60 9.56
N THR A 51 1.81 -12.74 10.46
CA THR A 51 0.72 -11.81 10.16
C THR A 51 1.21 -10.75 9.18
N CYS A 52 0.41 -10.40 8.18
CA CYS A 52 0.76 -9.36 7.24
C CYS A 52 -0.46 -8.51 6.91
N ASP A 53 -0.21 -7.24 6.60
CA ASP A 53 -1.21 -6.29 6.13
C ASP A 53 -0.74 -5.61 4.84
N ILE A 54 -1.69 -5.06 4.08
CA ILE A 54 -1.42 -4.25 2.89
C ILE A 54 -1.81 -2.81 3.20
N GLU A 55 -0.80 -1.95 3.24
CA GLU A 55 -0.95 -0.53 3.55
C GLU A 55 -0.53 0.30 2.33
N PHE A 56 -1.07 1.51 2.22
CA PHE A 56 -0.57 2.46 1.24
C PHE A 56 0.64 3.19 1.83
N GLY A 57 1.83 2.93 1.28
CA GLY A 57 3.06 3.61 1.68
C GLY A 57 3.18 5.01 1.07
N LEU A 58 4.41 5.48 0.87
CA LEU A 58 4.67 6.83 0.33
C LEU A 58 4.14 7.02 -1.10
N SER A 59 4.15 5.96 -1.92
CA SER A 59 3.81 6.04 -3.36
C SER A 59 3.08 4.82 -3.90
N ALA A 60 3.04 3.71 -3.15
CA ALA A 60 2.52 2.44 -3.62
C ALA A 60 2.00 1.60 -2.45
N TYR A 61 1.19 0.59 -2.78
CA TYR A 61 0.79 -0.42 -1.81
C TYR A 61 1.98 -1.29 -1.42
N ILE A 62 2.18 -1.45 -0.11
CA ILE A 62 3.25 -2.23 0.50
C ILE A 62 2.65 -3.35 1.34
N VAL A 63 3.36 -4.46 1.46
CA VAL A 63 3.04 -5.51 2.43
C VAL A 63 3.87 -5.27 3.68
N ARG A 64 3.21 -5.05 4.81
CA ARG A 64 3.82 -4.81 6.11
C ARG A 64 3.71 -6.07 6.97
N VAL A 65 4.81 -6.49 7.57
CA VAL A 65 4.89 -7.73 8.36
C VAL A 65 5.60 -7.42 9.67
N PRO A 66 4.88 -7.32 10.81
CA PRO A 66 5.53 -7.25 12.11
C PRO A 66 6.25 -8.56 12.42
N LEU A 67 7.50 -8.46 12.88
CA LEU A 67 8.35 -9.59 13.27
C LEU A 67 8.42 -9.71 14.81
N PRO A 68 8.80 -10.88 15.36
CA PRO A 68 8.82 -11.12 16.80
C PRO A 68 9.84 -10.29 17.61
N ASP A 69 10.78 -9.63 16.94
CA ASP A 69 11.85 -8.83 17.53
C ASP A 69 11.58 -7.31 17.45
N ASP A 70 10.31 -6.94 17.35
CA ASP A 70 9.81 -5.57 17.21
C ASP A 70 10.25 -4.85 15.93
N THR A 71 10.90 -5.55 15.01
CA THR A 71 11.17 -5.03 13.67
C THR A 71 10.01 -5.30 12.72
N ILE A 72 10.02 -4.58 11.61
CA ILE A 72 9.00 -4.66 10.58
C ILE A 72 9.69 -5.03 9.28
N LEU A 73 9.20 -6.06 8.62
CA LEU A 73 9.54 -6.36 7.23
C LEU A 73 8.54 -5.65 6.31
N ILE A 74 9.07 -4.85 5.39
CA ILE A 74 8.31 -4.10 4.39
C ILE A 74 8.67 -4.65 3.02
N ILE A 75 7.66 -5.06 2.26
CA ILE A 75 7.79 -5.50 0.87
C ILE A 75 7.06 -4.48 -0.02
N SER A 76 7.78 -3.83 -0.91
CA SER A 76 7.25 -2.79 -1.78
C SER A 76 7.66 -3.02 -3.24
N PRO A 77 6.91 -2.47 -4.21
CA PRO A 77 7.44 -2.31 -5.55
C PRO A 77 8.63 -1.31 -5.57
N PRO A 78 9.45 -1.31 -6.63
CA PRO A 78 10.43 -0.27 -6.90
C PRO A 78 9.79 1.12 -6.86
N GLN A 79 10.47 2.07 -6.21
CA GLN A 79 9.92 3.42 -6.00
C GLN A 79 10.06 4.31 -7.24
N GLU A 80 11.05 4.04 -8.11
CA GLU A 80 11.30 4.82 -9.32
C GLU A 80 11.83 3.94 -10.47
N PRO A 81 11.36 4.16 -11.71
CA PRO A 81 10.22 5.01 -12.09
C PRO A 81 8.89 4.43 -11.60
N ALA A 82 7.87 5.28 -11.44
CA ALA A 82 6.53 4.84 -11.07
C ALA A 82 6.01 3.82 -12.12
N THR A 83 5.72 2.61 -11.68
CA THR A 83 5.23 1.56 -12.58
C THR A 83 3.75 1.82 -12.91
N GLU A 84 3.38 1.85 -14.20
CA GLU A 84 1.97 1.92 -14.66
C GLU A 84 1.16 0.63 -14.40
N ARG A 85 1.75 -0.35 -13.71
CA ARG A 85 1.14 -1.66 -13.47
C ARG A 85 0.14 -1.62 -12.31
N PRO A 86 -0.91 -2.46 -12.35
CA PRO A 86 -1.85 -2.54 -11.25
C PRO A 86 -1.16 -2.98 -9.94
N PRO A 87 -1.68 -2.55 -8.78
CA PRO A 87 -1.17 -3.01 -7.48
C PRO A 87 -1.16 -4.53 -7.38
N GLY A 88 -0.06 -5.09 -6.89
CA GLY A 88 0.16 -6.54 -6.77
C GLY A 88 0.72 -7.20 -8.03
N ASP A 89 1.12 -6.47 -9.06
CA ASP A 89 1.86 -7.02 -10.22
C ASP A 89 3.00 -6.08 -10.67
N PRO A 90 3.97 -5.73 -9.81
CA PRO A 90 5.05 -4.84 -10.19
C PRO A 90 6.10 -5.53 -11.05
N GLU A 91 6.98 -4.72 -11.64
CA GLU A 91 8.12 -5.20 -12.43
C GLU A 91 9.27 -5.76 -11.59
N GLY A 92 9.28 -5.44 -10.29
CA GLY A 92 10.26 -5.88 -9.30
C GLY A 92 9.69 -5.81 -7.90
N TRP A 93 10.46 -6.29 -6.92
CA TRP A 93 10.15 -6.21 -5.50
C TRP A 93 11.39 -5.81 -4.72
N ILE A 94 11.17 -5.00 -3.69
CA ILE A 94 12.16 -4.65 -2.69
C ILE A 94 11.61 -5.10 -1.34
N ALA A 95 12.41 -5.83 -0.58
CA ALA A 95 12.12 -6.19 0.80
C ALA A 95 13.17 -5.59 1.72
N THR A 96 12.69 -4.84 2.71
CA THR A 96 13.51 -4.20 3.72
C THR A 96 13.04 -4.60 5.10
N ARG A 97 13.97 -4.66 6.06
CA ARG A 97 13.67 -4.84 7.47
C ARG A 97 14.14 -3.60 8.19
N GLU A 98 13.26 -3.02 8.99
CA GLU A 98 13.54 -1.80 9.75
C GLU A 98 12.94 -1.84 11.15
N HIS A 99 13.50 -1.05 12.07
CA HIS A 99 12.95 -0.86 13.40
C HIS A 99 12.33 0.54 13.50
N PRO A 100 11.06 0.66 13.94
CA PRO A 100 10.32 1.93 13.88
C PRO A 100 10.92 3.03 14.77
N ALA A 101 11.63 2.66 15.84
CA ALA A 101 12.29 3.60 16.75
C ALA A 101 13.83 3.67 16.57
N ASP A 102 14.41 2.83 15.70
CA ASP A 102 15.87 2.76 15.51
C ASP A 102 16.22 2.70 14.02
N ALA A 103 16.50 3.88 13.46
CA ALA A 103 16.89 4.03 12.07
C ALA A 103 18.24 3.36 11.72
N SER A 104 19.04 2.97 12.72
CA SER A 104 20.30 2.25 12.47
C SER A 104 20.06 0.77 12.09
N LEU A 105 18.89 0.23 12.43
CA LEU A 105 18.48 -1.14 12.10
C LEU A 105 17.73 -1.19 10.76
N PHE A 106 18.28 -0.55 9.72
CA PHE A 106 17.78 -0.67 8.35
C PHE A 106 18.58 -1.72 7.57
N GLU A 107 17.90 -2.67 6.97
CA GLU A 107 18.49 -3.73 6.17
C GLU A 107 17.69 -3.99 4.89
N VAL A 108 18.37 -4.13 3.76
CA VAL A 108 17.77 -4.63 2.51
C VAL A 108 17.92 -6.15 2.48
N VAL A 109 16.80 -6.86 2.53
CA VAL A 109 16.74 -8.33 2.52
C VAL A 109 16.70 -8.86 1.07
N TYR A 110 16.03 -8.14 0.18
CA TYR A 110 15.87 -8.51 -1.23
C TYR A 110 15.64 -7.27 -2.09
N ASP A 111 16.21 -7.21 -3.28
CA ASP A 111 16.00 -6.09 -4.21
C ASP A 111 16.14 -6.54 -5.67
N SER A 112 15.01 -6.85 -6.31
CA SER A 112 14.93 -7.17 -7.74
C SER A 112 14.66 -5.95 -8.62
N SER A 113 14.90 -4.72 -8.14
CA SER A 113 14.75 -3.53 -8.98
C SER A 113 15.58 -3.69 -10.26
N PRO A 114 15.04 -3.27 -11.43
CA PRO A 114 15.84 -3.25 -12.64
C PRO A 114 17.11 -2.42 -12.41
N PRO A 115 18.24 -2.80 -13.03
CA PRO A 115 19.45 -2.01 -12.92
C PRO A 115 19.19 -0.59 -13.44
N SER A 116 19.74 0.41 -12.76
CA SER A 116 19.73 1.79 -13.25
C SER A 116 20.39 1.85 -14.63
N ASP A 117 19.88 2.71 -15.52
CA ASP A 117 20.49 3.00 -16.83
C ASP A 117 21.90 3.63 -16.72
N ASP A 118 22.39 3.88 -15.50
CA ASP A 118 23.73 4.40 -15.24
C ASP A 118 24.82 3.36 -15.60
N PRO A 119 25.67 3.63 -16.62
CA PRO A 119 26.73 2.72 -17.03
C PRO A 119 27.83 2.63 -15.95
N GLY A 120 27.67 1.67 -15.05
CA GLY A 120 28.60 1.42 -13.95
C GLY A 120 27.98 0.72 -12.76
N THR A 121 26.66 0.68 -12.66
CA THR A 121 25.96 -0.02 -11.57
C THR A 121 26.10 -1.54 -11.75
N PRO A 122 26.69 -2.27 -10.77
CA PRO A 122 26.73 -3.72 -10.83
C PRO A 122 25.32 -4.28 -10.90
N GLN A 123 25.07 -5.17 -11.86
CA GLN A 123 23.78 -5.85 -11.96
C GLN A 123 23.60 -6.74 -10.73
N ARG A 124 22.56 -6.46 -9.93
CA ARG A 124 22.22 -7.30 -8.79
C ARG A 124 21.74 -8.67 -9.28
N PRO A 125 22.17 -9.78 -8.66
CA PRO A 125 21.70 -11.12 -9.02
C PRO A 125 20.17 -11.23 -9.06
N GLU A 126 19.50 -10.55 -8.14
CA GLU A 126 18.05 -10.56 -7.94
C GLU A 126 17.29 -9.84 -9.07
N ALA A 127 17.95 -8.93 -9.81
CA ALA A 127 17.32 -8.17 -10.89
C ALA A 127 16.81 -9.08 -12.03
N CYS A 128 17.37 -10.30 -12.18
CA CYS A 128 16.89 -11.25 -13.18
C CYS A 128 15.53 -11.86 -12.84
N HIS A 129 15.08 -11.74 -11.59
CA HIS A 129 13.83 -12.31 -11.12
C HIS A 129 12.61 -11.40 -11.33
N GLY A 130 12.82 -10.10 -11.55
CA GLY A 130 11.74 -9.11 -11.71
C GLY A 130 10.67 -9.21 -10.63
N GLY A 131 9.39 -9.18 -11.04
CA GLY A 131 8.21 -9.25 -10.16
C GLY A 131 7.89 -10.64 -9.59
N SER A 132 8.75 -11.64 -9.79
CA SER A 132 8.52 -12.99 -9.24
C SER A 132 8.63 -12.98 -7.71
N ALA A 133 7.58 -13.47 -7.03
CA ALA A 133 7.56 -13.57 -5.57
C ALA A 133 8.32 -14.79 -5.02
N GLU A 134 8.53 -15.84 -5.80
CA GLU A 134 9.23 -17.06 -5.32
C GLU A 134 10.66 -16.79 -4.79
N PRO A 135 11.56 -16.13 -5.53
CA PRO A 135 12.90 -15.83 -5.04
C PRO A 135 12.90 -14.80 -3.90
N LEU A 136 11.94 -13.87 -3.90
CA LEU A 136 11.72 -12.92 -2.81
C LEU A 136 11.39 -13.67 -1.51
N ILE A 137 10.42 -14.58 -1.54
CA ILE A 137 10.01 -15.37 -0.36
C ILE A 137 11.17 -16.26 0.10
N ALA A 138 11.94 -16.85 -0.81
CA ALA A 138 13.11 -17.65 -0.46
C ALA A 138 14.20 -16.83 0.26
N ALA A 139 14.44 -15.58 -0.18
CA ALA A 139 15.39 -14.68 0.47
C ALA A 139 14.92 -14.27 1.88
N ILE A 140 13.63 -13.94 2.02
CA ILE A 140 13.01 -13.64 3.32
C ILE A 140 13.16 -14.83 4.27
N ASP A 141 12.85 -16.04 3.82
CA ASP A 141 13.00 -17.25 4.64
C ASP A 141 14.41 -17.48 5.11
N HIS A 142 15.36 -17.38 4.19
CA HIS A 142 16.76 -17.55 4.51
C HIS A 142 17.18 -16.56 5.60
N ARG A 143 16.76 -15.29 5.47
CA ARG A 143 17.12 -14.25 6.42
C ARG A 143 16.42 -14.39 7.77
N LEU A 144 15.12 -14.64 7.79
CA LEU A 144 14.38 -14.85 9.04
C LEU A 144 14.85 -16.11 9.78
N THR A 145 15.26 -17.17 9.05
CA THR A 145 15.87 -18.36 9.64
C THR A 145 17.22 -18.05 10.28
N GLN A 146 18.09 -17.27 9.61
CA GLN A 146 19.37 -16.85 10.18
C GLN A 146 19.21 -16.06 11.48
N LEU A 147 18.14 -15.24 11.57
CA LEU A 147 17.83 -14.44 12.74
C LEU A 147 17.01 -15.20 13.80
N GLY A 148 16.52 -16.41 13.49
CA GLY A 148 15.64 -17.17 14.39
C GLY A 148 14.26 -16.54 14.60
N LEU A 149 13.78 -15.76 13.63
CA LEU A 149 12.54 -14.96 13.72
C LEU A 149 11.31 -15.64 13.11
N LEU A 150 11.47 -16.84 12.56
CA LEU A 150 10.30 -17.61 12.12
C LEU A 150 9.51 -18.07 13.35
N PRO A 151 8.19 -17.82 13.40
CA PRO A 151 7.36 -18.28 14.49
C PRO A 151 7.55 -19.78 14.69
N SER A 152 8.09 -20.16 15.85
CA SER A 152 8.09 -21.57 16.24
C SER A 152 6.65 -21.96 16.49
N THR A 153 6.18 -23.00 15.79
CA THR A 153 4.88 -23.63 16.06
C THR A 153 4.97 -24.36 17.39
N GLU A 154 5.10 -23.64 18.50
CA GLU A 154 4.78 -24.17 19.81
C GLU A 154 3.26 -24.05 19.97
N PRO A 155 2.54 -25.17 20.14
CA PRO A 155 1.14 -25.11 20.47
C PRO A 155 1.02 -24.50 21.87
N HIS A 156 0.68 -23.21 21.94
CA HIS A 156 0.27 -22.56 23.17
C HIS A 156 -0.97 -23.29 23.71
N THR A 157 -0.72 -24.30 24.54
CA THR A 157 -1.68 -24.84 25.49
C THR A 157 -1.82 -23.78 26.57
N PHE A 158 -2.75 -22.86 26.39
CA PHE A 158 -3.14 -21.94 27.45
C PHE A 158 -3.86 -22.75 28.53
N ASP A 159 -3.09 -23.17 29.53
CA ASP A 159 -3.58 -23.68 30.80
C ASP A 159 -4.23 -22.51 31.56
N PHE A 160 -5.55 -22.35 31.38
CA PHE A 160 -6.35 -21.53 32.29
C PHE A 160 -6.45 -22.27 33.62
N THR A 161 -5.46 -22.04 34.48
CA THR A 161 -5.54 -22.48 35.87
C THR A 161 -6.60 -21.64 36.57
N GLN A 162 -7.73 -22.30 36.85
CA GLN A 162 -8.85 -21.79 37.62
C GLN A 162 -8.38 -21.34 39.01
N ASN A 163 -8.55 -20.05 39.33
CA ASN A 163 -8.67 -19.62 40.72
C ASN A 163 -10.16 -19.63 41.10
N ALA A 164 -10.53 -20.67 41.86
CA ALA A 164 -11.80 -20.79 42.54
C ALA A 164 -11.70 -20.28 43.98
N THR A 165 -12.51 -19.30 44.36
CA THR A 165 -13.10 -19.04 45.69
C THR A 165 -13.93 -17.74 45.59
N ALA A 166 -15.15 -17.56 46.08
CA ALA A 166 -16.06 -18.39 46.86
C ALA A 166 -17.52 -17.91 46.62
N SER A 167 -18.47 -18.85 46.72
CA SER A 167 -19.92 -18.68 46.65
C SER A 167 -20.54 -17.93 47.85
N VAL A 168 -21.80 -17.46 47.69
CA VAL A 168 -22.99 -17.53 48.62
C VAL A 168 -24.03 -16.43 48.21
N PRO A 169 -25.39 -16.59 48.34
CA PRO A 169 -26.27 -17.04 47.23
C PRO A 169 -27.52 -16.15 46.96
N GLN A 170 -28.26 -16.55 45.91
CA GLN A 170 -29.60 -16.18 45.39
C GLN A 170 -30.73 -15.86 46.40
N PRO A 171 -31.84 -15.18 46.00
CA PRO A 171 -32.92 -15.81 45.21
C PRO A 171 -33.52 -14.91 44.08
N ALA A 172 -33.68 -15.39 42.85
CA ALA A 172 -34.81 -16.19 42.34
C ALA A 172 -36.15 -15.44 42.33
N GLN A 173 -36.56 -14.89 41.17
CA GLN A 173 -37.96 -14.88 40.70
C GLN A 173 -38.00 -14.94 39.16
N ASP A 174 -38.79 -15.88 38.67
CA ASP A 174 -39.33 -16.08 37.32
C ASP A 174 -40.77 -16.61 37.57
N PRO A 175 -41.73 -16.68 36.62
CA PRO A 175 -41.67 -16.34 35.20
C PRO A 175 -42.97 -15.69 34.61
N ALA A 176 -43.03 -15.65 33.28
CA ALA A 176 -44.20 -15.50 32.38
C ALA A 176 -44.55 -14.04 31.96
N THR A 177 -44.78 -13.71 30.69
CA THR A 177 -45.54 -14.42 29.63
C THR A 177 -45.08 -14.03 28.22
N ALA A 178 -45.26 -14.97 27.29
CA ALA A 178 -45.05 -14.86 25.85
C ALA A 178 -46.19 -14.13 25.10
N HIS A 179 -45.84 -13.44 24.01
CA HIS A 179 -46.62 -13.24 22.76
C HIS A 179 -45.58 -12.90 21.66
N ASP A 180 -45.15 -13.83 20.82
CA ASP A 180 -45.76 -14.22 19.53
C ASP A 180 -46.36 -13.08 18.71
N THR A 181 -45.62 -12.60 17.71
CA THR A 181 -46.13 -12.52 16.33
C THR A 181 -45.00 -12.25 15.32
N GLY A 182 -44.84 -13.19 14.37
CA GLY A 182 -45.01 -12.89 12.95
C GLY A 182 -43.94 -12.09 12.19
N ILE A 183 -43.10 -12.86 11.49
CA ILE A 183 -42.27 -12.53 10.33
C ILE A 183 -42.97 -11.61 9.30
N THR A 184 -42.28 -10.57 8.84
CA THR A 184 -42.26 -10.17 7.41
C THR A 184 -40.98 -9.46 7.02
N ALA A 185 -40.36 -10.00 5.96
CA ALA A 185 -39.24 -9.43 5.26
C ALA A 185 -39.57 -8.04 4.67
N GLY A 186 -38.69 -7.08 4.94
CA GLY A 186 -38.60 -5.78 4.27
C GLY A 186 -37.18 -5.58 3.74
N ARG A 187 -36.80 -6.40 2.77
CA ARG A 187 -35.64 -6.15 1.89
C ARG A 187 -35.93 -4.88 1.07
N SER A 188 -34.88 -4.10 0.83
CA SER A 188 -34.80 -2.99 -0.14
C SER A 188 -35.09 -1.59 0.41
N GLY A 189 -34.12 -1.06 1.14
CA GLY A 189 -33.71 0.33 1.04
C GLY A 189 -32.24 0.36 0.67
N ALA A 190 -31.89 -0.01 -0.58
CA ALA A 190 -30.61 0.38 -1.13
C ALA A 190 -30.64 1.91 -1.21
N GLN A 191 -30.21 2.58 -0.15
CA GLN A 191 -29.78 3.96 -0.25
C GLN A 191 -28.59 3.93 -1.20
N GLN A 192 -28.86 4.27 -2.45
CA GLN A 192 -27.84 4.73 -3.38
C GLN A 192 -26.93 5.69 -2.61
N PRO A 193 -25.59 5.63 -2.79
CA PRO A 193 -24.73 6.67 -2.26
C PRO A 193 -25.36 7.99 -2.69
N THR A 194 -25.68 8.82 -1.70
CA THR A 194 -26.21 10.15 -1.96
C THR A 194 -25.29 10.76 -3.01
N THR A 195 -25.87 11.33 -4.06
CA THR A 195 -25.12 11.89 -5.20
C THR A 195 -23.99 12.82 -4.74
N ALA A 196 -24.13 13.42 -3.55
CA ALA A 196 -23.11 14.19 -2.85
C ALA A 196 -21.87 13.41 -2.38
N ALA A 197 -22.01 12.20 -1.82
CA ALA A 197 -20.87 11.40 -1.37
C ALA A 197 -20.01 10.91 -2.54
N ALA A 198 -20.67 10.46 -3.62
CA ALA A 198 -20.00 10.13 -4.86
C ALA A 198 -19.36 11.36 -5.50
N ALA A 199 -20.05 12.52 -5.49
CA ALA A 199 -19.49 13.76 -6.04
C ALA A 199 -18.25 14.26 -5.26
N CYS A 200 -18.22 14.11 -3.93
CA CYS A 200 -17.02 14.44 -3.13
C CYS A 200 -15.84 13.52 -3.46
N GLY A 201 -16.09 12.21 -3.58
CA GLY A 201 -15.07 11.25 -3.99
C GLY A 201 -14.52 11.50 -5.39
N GLU A 202 -15.40 11.79 -6.36
CA GLU A 202 -15.02 12.12 -7.73
C GLU A 202 -14.24 13.44 -7.81
N ALA A 203 -14.63 14.47 -7.06
CA ALA A 203 -13.91 15.75 -7.04
C ALA A 203 -12.49 15.60 -6.45
N LEU A 204 -12.32 14.77 -5.42
CA LEU A 204 -11.01 14.45 -4.86
C LEU A 204 -10.15 13.61 -5.81
N LEU A 205 -10.77 12.68 -6.54
CA LEU A 205 -10.09 11.89 -7.56
C LEU A 205 -9.62 12.80 -8.71
N GLU A 206 -10.47 13.71 -9.18
CA GLU A 206 -10.11 14.67 -10.23
C GLU A 206 -8.96 15.59 -9.81
N LEU A 207 -8.97 16.08 -8.57
CA LEU A 207 -7.85 16.86 -8.01
C LEU A 207 -6.56 16.04 -7.93
N THR A 208 -6.66 14.75 -7.60
CA THR A 208 -5.52 13.83 -7.55
C THR A 208 -4.95 13.58 -8.95
N ASP A 209 -5.81 13.37 -9.95
CA ASP A 209 -5.40 13.20 -11.35
C ASP A 209 -4.74 14.47 -11.90
N GLN A 210 -5.28 15.65 -11.58
CA GLN A 210 -4.68 16.93 -11.94
C GLN A 210 -3.31 17.14 -11.29
N LEU A 211 -3.15 16.70 -10.03
CA LEU A 211 -1.87 16.78 -9.32
C LEU A 211 -0.85 15.83 -9.94
N ASN A 212 -1.24 14.60 -10.27
CA ASN A 212 -0.39 13.61 -10.95
C ASN A 212 0.00 14.06 -12.37
N GLY A 213 -0.88 14.79 -13.06
CA GLY A 213 -0.62 15.38 -14.37
C GLY A 213 0.10 16.74 -14.35
N SER A 214 0.52 17.23 -13.19
CA SER A 214 1.15 18.56 -13.08
C SER A 214 2.62 18.52 -13.53
N ASP A 215 2.98 19.40 -14.47
CA ASP A 215 4.35 19.51 -15.02
C ASP A 215 5.30 20.33 -14.10
N SER A 216 4.80 20.85 -12.98
CA SER A 216 5.56 21.74 -12.10
C SER A 216 5.16 21.63 -10.63
N PRO A 217 6.14 21.67 -9.70
CA PRO A 217 5.88 21.79 -8.27
C PRO A 217 5.01 22.99 -7.89
N ILE A 218 5.08 24.09 -8.65
CA ILE A 218 4.27 25.30 -8.42
C ILE A 218 2.80 25.04 -8.74
N GLN A 219 2.53 24.26 -9.80
CA GLN A 219 1.18 23.89 -10.21
C GLN A 219 0.56 22.91 -9.21
N ALA A 220 1.32 21.90 -8.79
CA ALA A 220 0.89 20.96 -7.75
C ALA A 220 0.63 21.67 -6.40
N ALA A 221 1.46 22.64 -6.02
CA ALA A 221 1.24 23.46 -4.82
C ALA A 221 -0.02 24.36 -4.93
N ALA A 222 -0.40 24.79 -6.13
CA ALA A 222 -1.65 25.54 -6.35
C ALA A 222 -2.89 24.64 -6.25
N LEU A 223 -2.80 23.40 -6.72
CA LEU A 223 -3.86 22.38 -6.53
C LEU A 223 -3.98 21.97 -5.07
N LEU A 224 -2.86 21.74 -4.39
CA LEU A 224 -2.83 21.39 -2.96
C LEU A 224 -3.43 22.50 -2.09
N ARG A 225 -3.21 23.78 -2.43
CA ARG A 225 -3.86 24.91 -1.74
C ARG A 225 -5.38 24.83 -1.77
N GLN A 226 -6.01 24.28 -2.81
CA GLN A 226 -7.49 24.15 -2.85
C GLN A 226 -8.00 23.16 -1.81
N VAL A 227 -7.18 22.17 -1.44
CA VAL A 227 -7.50 21.19 -0.39
C VAL A 227 -7.21 21.76 1.00
N LEU A 228 -6.13 22.54 1.12
CA LEU A 228 -5.61 23.08 2.38
C LEU A 228 -6.10 24.50 2.73
N ASP A 229 -6.98 25.08 1.91
CA ASP A 229 -7.53 26.41 2.19
C ASP A 229 -8.19 26.39 3.58
N PRO A 230 -7.82 27.31 4.48
CA PRO A 230 -8.23 27.25 5.88
C PRO A 230 -9.74 27.50 6.08
N ASP A 231 -10.39 28.17 5.13
CA ASP A 231 -11.79 28.59 5.26
C ASP A 231 -12.71 27.75 4.35
N ASP A 232 -12.25 27.45 3.14
CA ASP A 232 -13.04 26.79 2.09
C ASP A 232 -12.47 25.43 1.64
N GLY A 233 -11.33 25.02 2.19
CA GLY A 233 -10.66 23.78 1.81
C GLY A 233 -11.37 22.52 2.30
N VAL A 234 -11.03 21.39 1.69
CA VAL A 234 -11.64 20.09 2.01
C VAL A 234 -11.42 19.73 3.49
N LEU A 235 -10.22 19.98 4.03
CA LEU A 235 -9.94 19.69 5.44
C LEU A 235 -10.74 20.59 6.39
N ALA A 236 -10.93 21.87 6.05
CA ALA A 236 -11.79 22.78 6.82
C ALA A 236 -13.24 22.28 6.84
N ARG A 237 -13.78 21.91 5.67
CA ARG A 237 -15.14 21.35 5.55
C ARG A 237 -15.32 20.00 6.25
N LEU A 238 -14.28 19.18 6.29
CA LEU A 238 -14.28 17.93 7.04
C LEU A 238 -14.28 18.17 8.56
N GLY A 239 -13.51 19.16 9.03
CA GLY A 239 -13.56 19.61 10.42
C GLY A 239 -14.95 20.09 10.83
N ASP A 240 -15.57 20.96 10.01
CA ASP A 240 -16.93 21.45 10.24
C ASP A 240 -17.97 20.32 10.27
N LEU A 241 -17.80 19.30 9.42
CA LEU A 241 -18.66 18.11 9.40
C LEU A 241 -18.56 17.32 10.71
N PHE A 242 -17.35 17.08 11.20
CA PHE A 242 -17.17 16.36 12.46
C PHE A 242 -17.65 17.16 13.67
N GLU A 243 -17.47 18.48 13.68
CA GLU A 243 -18.02 19.36 14.70
C GLU A 243 -19.57 19.33 14.70
N ALA A 244 -20.19 19.39 13.52
CA ALA A 244 -21.64 19.24 13.39
C ALA A 244 -22.13 17.84 13.82
N ALA A 245 -21.35 16.79 13.53
CA ALA A 245 -21.65 15.44 13.98
C ALA A 245 -21.53 15.30 15.50
N ALA A 246 -20.53 15.93 16.12
CA ALA A 246 -20.36 15.98 17.58
C ALA A 246 -21.56 16.66 18.26
N GLU A 247 -22.02 17.80 17.73
CA GLU A 247 -23.22 18.47 18.23
C GLU A 247 -24.47 17.59 18.08
N LYS A 248 -24.57 16.81 16.99
CA LYS A 248 -25.66 15.85 16.81
C LYS A 248 -25.58 14.66 17.76
N ALA A 249 -24.38 14.19 18.09
CA ALA A 249 -24.19 13.11 19.06
C ALA A 249 -24.64 13.51 20.47
N LYS A 250 -24.47 14.78 20.86
CA LYS A 250 -24.97 15.33 22.15
C LYS A 250 -26.49 15.28 22.29
N GLU A 251 -27.24 15.19 21.20
CA GLU A 251 -28.71 15.09 21.22
C GLU A 251 -29.19 13.66 21.54
N ALA A 252 -28.30 12.66 21.52
CA ALA A 252 -28.65 11.28 21.86
C ALA A 252 -28.90 11.15 23.37
N ALA A 253 -30.02 10.52 23.73
CA ALA A 253 -30.36 10.22 25.13
C ALA A 253 -29.63 8.97 25.69
N GLU A 254 -28.79 8.35 24.85
CA GLU A 254 -27.99 7.18 25.19
C GLU A 254 -26.67 7.62 25.87
N ASP A 255 -26.21 6.83 26.84
CA ASP A 255 -25.03 7.15 27.68
C ASP A 255 -23.76 7.39 26.84
N ASP A 256 -23.63 6.65 25.73
CA ASP A 256 -22.47 6.71 24.82
C ASP A 256 -22.43 7.98 23.95
N GLY A 257 -23.50 8.79 23.91
CA GLY A 257 -23.58 10.00 23.08
C GLY A 257 -22.56 11.08 23.50
N PHE A 258 -22.20 11.11 24.78
CA PHE A 258 -21.24 12.06 25.31
C PHE A 258 -19.79 11.74 24.90
N ASP A 259 -19.39 10.47 25.00
CA ASP A 259 -18.05 10.01 24.59
C ASP A 259 -17.88 10.15 23.08
N LEU A 260 -18.89 9.75 22.30
CA LEU A 260 -18.88 9.92 20.85
C LEU A 260 -18.78 11.39 20.42
N SER A 261 -19.41 12.31 21.17
CA SER A 261 -19.30 13.74 20.89
C SER A 261 -17.88 14.28 21.14
N HIS A 262 -17.17 13.74 22.13
CA HIS A 262 -15.77 14.10 22.39
C HIS A 262 -14.86 13.55 21.29
N ASP A 263 -15.02 12.28 20.92
CA ASP A 263 -14.23 11.66 19.85
C ASP A 263 -14.35 12.42 18.52
N LEU A 264 -15.57 12.85 18.17
CA LEU A 264 -15.84 13.63 16.96
C LEU A 264 -15.29 15.06 17.04
N ALA A 265 -15.37 15.71 18.20
CA ALA A 265 -14.79 17.03 18.41
C ALA A 265 -13.25 16.99 18.35
N ASP A 266 -12.63 15.96 18.94
CA ASP A 266 -11.19 15.74 18.89
C ASP A 266 -10.73 15.44 17.45
N ALA A 267 -11.49 14.64 16.70
CA ALA A 267 -11.23 14.40 15.28
C ALA A 267 -11.28 15.70 14.44
N ALA A 268 -12.22 16.61 14.73
CA ALA A 268 -12.28 17.91 14.07
C ALA A 268 -11.02 18.77 14.34
N VAL A 269 -10.51 18.74 15.58
CA VAL A 269 -9.28 19.43 15.96
C VAL A 269 -8.06 18.83 15.24
N GLU A 270 -7.94 17.50 15.21
CA GLU A 270 -6.85 16.79 14.53
C GLU A 270 -6.83 17.09 13.02
N VAL A 271 -7.99 17.12 12.36
CA VAL A 271 -8.09 17.47 10.93
C VAL A 271 -7.62 18.90 10.66
N ARG A 272 -7.98 19.87 11.52
CA ARG A 272 -7.54 21.26 11.39
C ARG A 272 -6.03 21.39 11.60
N ARG A 273 -5.47 20.72 12.62
CA ARG A 273 -4.01 20.66 12.86
C ARG A 273 -3.25 20.07 11.67
N LEU A 274 -3.77 18.97 11.11
CA LEU A 274 -3.18 18.37 9.91
C LEU A 274 -3.16 19.36 8.73
N GLY A 275 -4.22 20.16 8.56
CA GLY A 275 -4.26 21.22 7.56
C GLY A 275 -3.16 22.26 7.76
N GLU A 276 -2.96 22.72 9.00
CA GLU A 276 -1.90 23.68 9.36
C GLU A 276 -0.50 23.11 9.10
N ASP A 277 -0.25 21.86 9.47
CA ASP A 277 1.03 21.18 9.23
C ASP A 277 1.32 21.05 7.72
N LEU A 278 0.31 20.68 6.94
CA LEU A 278 0.43 20.53 5.49
C LEU A 278 0.58 21.86 4.77
N GLN A 279 0.08 22.99 5.30
CA GLN A 279 0.34 24.31 4.73
C GLN A 279 1.84 24.63 4.69
N SER A 280 2.62 24.16 5.67
CA SER A 280 4.09 24.28 5.67
C SER A 280 4.73 23.43 4.56
N ALA A 281 4.22 22.23 4.31
CA ALA A 281 4.68 21.37 3.22
C ALA A 281 4.36 21.97 1.83
N GLU A 282 3.16 22.53 1.68
CA GLU A 282 2.71 23.25 0.49
C GLU A 282 3.62 24.46 0.21
N ALA A 283 3.86 25.31 1.22
CA ALA A 283 4.78 26.44 1.11
C ALA A 283 6.20 26.02 0.68
N ARG A 284 6.69 24.89 1.18
CA ARG A 284 7.98 24.31 0.74
C ARG A 284 7.91 23.84 -0.71
N MET A 285 6.82 23.19 -1.13
CA MET A 285 6.62 22.73 -2.51
C MET A 285 6.70 23.88 -3.52
N ARG A 286 6.19 25.08 -3.17
CA ARG A 286 6.35 26.29 -4.01
C ARG A 286 7.78 26.74 -4.20
N THR A 287 8.66 26.46 -3.24
CA THR A 287 10.07 26.86 -3.32
C THR A 287 10.93 25.88 -4.12
N LEU A 288 10.37 24.72 -4.49
CA LEU A 288 11.05 23.76 -5.35
C LEU A 288 11.17 24.35 -6.77
N THR A 289 12.40 24.70 -7.15
CA THR A 289 12.70 25.13 -8.52
C THR A 289 12.69 23.89 -9.43
N PRO A 290 11.94 23.88 -10.55
CA PRO A 290 11.99 22.77 -11.49
C PRO A 290 13.43 22.56 -11.99
N LEU A 291 13.89 21.31 -12.02
CA LEU A 291 15.17 20.98 -12.63
C LEU A 291 15.11 21.39 -14.10
N ALA A 292 15.98 22.31 -14.52
CA ALA A 292 16.02 22.78 -15.90
C ALA A 292 16.17 21.56 -16.83
N PRO A 293 15.39 21.46 -17.93
CA PRO A 293 15.59 20.40 -18.89
C PRO A 293 17.05 20.44 -19.37
N PRO A 294 17.71 19.29 -19.57
CA PRO A 294 19.10 19.25 -20.00
C PRO A 294 19.27 20.12 -21.26
N PRO A 295 20.36 20.89 -21.39
CA PRO A 295 20.61 21.68 -22.58
C PRO A 295 20.54 20.74 -23.77
N ARG A 296 19.59 20.99 -24.69
CA ARG A 296 19.50 20.24 -25.95
C ARG A 296 20.88 20.30 -26.59
N SER A 297 21.53 19.14 -26.71
CA SER A 297 22.79 19.00 -27.42
C SER A 297 22.67 19.72 -28.76
N PRO A 298 23.60 20.63 -29.10
CA PRO A 298 23.56 21.28 -30.40
C PRO A 298 23.57 20.19 -31.45
N ALA A 299 22.56 20.22 -32.33
CA ALA A 299 22.45 19.31 -33.45
C ALA A 299 23.81 19.26 -34.18
N SER A 300 24.34 18.05 -34.32
CA SER A 300 25.53 17.79 -35.13
C SER A 300 25.42 18.52 -36.46
N PRO A 301 26.45 19.25 -36.92
CA PRO A 301 26.36 19.99 -38.17
C PRO A 301 26.02 19.02 -39.29
N THR A 302 24.94 19.34 -40.00
CA THR A 302 24.46 18.67 -41.21
C THR A 302 25.65 18.42 -42.13
N ARG A 303 26.00 17.13 -42.26
CA ARG A 303 27.00 16.64 -43.21
C ARG A 303 26.57 17.10 -44.60
N THR A 304 27.32 18.04 -45.17
CA THR A 304 27.20 18.46 -46.57
C THR A 304 27.13 17.24 -47.49
N PRO A 305 26.20 17.21 -48.46
CA PRO A 305 26.15 16.13 -49.44
C PRO A 305 27.44 16.12 -50.27
N SER A 306 28.09 14.95 -50.29
CA SER A 306 29.28 14.69 -51.10
C SER A 306 28.95 14.85 -52.58
N LEU A 307 29.67 15.74 -53.27
CA LEU A 307 29.66 15.87 -54.73
C LEU A 307 30.03 14.54 -55.41
N PRO A 308 29.46 14.24 -56.60
CA PRO A 308 29.75 13.01 -57.33
C PRO A 308 31.18 12.99 -57.89
N PRO A 309 31.79 11.81 -58.08
CA PRO A 309 33.17 11.68 -58.53
C PRO A 309 33.33 12.17 -59.98
N ARG A 310 34.35 13.02 -60.18
CA ARG A 310 34.82 13.51 -61.48
C ARG A 310 35.22 12.32 -62.37
N SER A 311 34.60 12.23 -63.54
CA SER A 311 34.99 11.31 -64.61
C SER A 311 36.37 11.70 -65.19
N LEU A 312 37.28 10.72 -65.28
CA LEU A 312 38.58 10.84 -65.93
C LEU A 312 38.41 10.98 -67.45
N PRO A 313 39.13 11.89 -68.13
CA PRO A 313 39.08 12.01 -69.58
C PRO A 313 39.80 10.83 -70.27
N LYS A 314 39.11 10.23 -71.26
CA LYS A 314 39.67 9.25 -72.20
C LYS A 314 40.82 9.88 -73.01
N ALA A 315 41.99 9.26 -72.98
CA ALA A 315 43.10 9.60 -73.86
C ALA A 315 42.77 9.26 -75.34
N PRO A 316 43.18 10.12 -76.31
CA PRO A 316 42.96 9.87 -77.73
C PRO A 316 43.92 8.80 -78.29
N PRO A 317 43.50 8.03 -79.31
CA PRO A 317 44.36 7.03 -79.93
C PRO A 317 45.49 7.67 -80.73
N ARG A 318 46.72 7.24 -80.44
CA ARG A 318 47.91 7.54 -81.25
C ARG A 318 47.88 6.69 -82.51
N HIS A 319 47.89 7.36 -83.67
CA HIS A 319 48.20 6.75 -84.95
C HIS A 319 49.64 6.27 -85.00
N THR A 320 49.84 5.05 -85.50
CA THR A 320 51.08 4.66 -86.19
C THR A 320 50.72 3.75 -87.37
N ARG A 321 50.97 4.32 -88.56
CA ARG A 321 51.42 3.76 -89.84
C ARG A 321 50.76 2.51 -90.41
#